data_AF-F0YMP9-F1
#
_entry.id   AF-F0YMP9-F1
#
_cell.length_a   1.000
_cell.length_b   1.000
_cell.length_c   1.000
_cell.angle_alpha   90.00
_cell.angle_beta   90.00
_cell.angle_gamma   90.00
#
_symmetry.space_group_name_H-M   'P 1'
#
loop_
_entity.id
_entity.type
_entity.pdbx_description
1 polymer ?
#
loop_
_entity_poly.entity_id
_entity_poly.type
_entity_poly.pdbx_seq_one_letter_code
_entity_poly.pdbx_strand_id
1 'polypeptide(L)'
;MGDLASTDRVFSSRSSDTIVFGVNFLDYLAAFFSWVGWFLFVLWGGIGLACLPIDLILAYVYRPVPMDAREIAEYKLQIQKRVAELIDVGGQLQGERARRGQNARDQVKVNKFAQMVFILETEVEELEIISGRAKDYEPLVYVGYLLLGVVAAVHSLLWVVHIIVYMLVDPAPTPFLNDYLIQFSSWYPLFGSLACALFTFYLLCATMKGCLKFGTRFFLIKLHPMKYNGTYLNSFLFNVGLFGICAFPVVQFCTAAFADYARFSDAATRFIVVKHLVFFKSFYDTMAFEYALMSVLGLALVWLFIAPHDVPASTSKLKASLGKAKPRATSDVFGASSSKYTAHNVL
;
A
#
# COMPACT_ATOMS: atom_id res chain seq x y z
N MET A 1 -79.81 18.99 10.22
CA MET A 1 -79.79 17.78 11.06
C MET A 1 -79.04 16.74 10.25
N GLY A 2 -77.72 16.66 10.39
CA GLY A 2 -77.03 15.69 11.27
C GLY A 2 -76.89 14.38 10.48
N ASP A 3 -75.71 13.85 10.14
CA ASP A 3 -74.50 13.72 10.94
C ASP A 3 -73.21 13.66 10.09
N LEU A 4 -72.17 14.25 10.68
CA LEU A 4 -70.76 13.95 10.47
C LEU A 4 -70.43 12.56 11.02
N ALA A 5 -69.65 11.76 10.30
CA ALA A 5 -68.36 11.23 10.77
C ALA A 5 -67.92 9.94 10.04
N SER A 6 -66.63 9.91 9.71
CA SER A 6 -65.76 8.74 9.56
C SER A 6 -66.02 7.84 8.34
N THR A 7 -65.08 7.63 7.43
CA THR A 7 -63.67 7.30 7.70
C THR A 7 -62.86 7.53 6.42
N ASP A 8 -61.98 8.52 6.41
CA ASP A 8 -60.84 8.55 5.50
C ASP A 8 -59.94 7.35 5.83
N ARG A 9 -60.17 6.22 5.18
CA ARG A 9 -59.16 5.16 5.12
C ARG A 9 -58.19 5.52 4.00
N VAL A 10 -57.24 6.40 4.32
CA VAL A 10 -55.97 6.46 3.59
C VAL A 10 -55.31 5.10 3.78
N PHE A 11 -55.50 4.22 2.81
CA PHE A 11 -54.69 3.03 2.65
C PHE A 11 -53.28 3.52 2.28
N SER A 12 -52.48 3.86 3.29
CA SER A 12 -51.03 3.95 3.13
C SER A 12 -50.54 2.51 2.97
N SER A 13 -50.72 1.94 1.79
CA SER A 13 -49.93 0.79 1.37
C SER A 13 -48.49 1.24 1.36
N ARG A 14 -47.75 0.94 2.43
CA ARG A 14 -46.30 0.94 2.40
C ARG A 14 -45.93 -0.22 1.47
N SER A 15 -45.98 -0.01 0.15
CA SER A 15 -45.39 -0.94 -0.78
C SER A 15 -43.90 -0.90 -0.48
N SER A 16 -43.41 -1.91 0.23
CA SER A 16 -41.98 -2.21 0.24
C SER A 16 -41.66 -2.78 -1.14
N ASP A 17 -41.67 -1.90 -2.15
CA ASP A 17 -41.35 -2.26 -3.52
C ASP A 17 -39.91 -2.74 -3.54
N THR A 18 -39.77 -4.06 -3.55
CA THR A 18 -38.46 -4.71 -3.57
C THR A 18 -38.01 -4.73 -5.01
N ILE A 19 -37.08 -3.84 -5.35
CA ILE A 19 -36.49 -3.78 -6.68
C ILE A 19 -35.55 -4.99 -6.82
N VAL A 20 -35.92 -5.92 -7.69
CA VAL A 20 -35.11 -7.10 -7.99
C VAL A 20 -34.20 -6.78 -9.17
N PHE A 21 -32.89 -6.85 -8.96
CA PHE A 21 -31.91 -6.67 -10.02
C PHE A 21 -31.44 -8.04 -10.54
N GLY A 22 -31.32 -8.18 -11.86
CA GLY A 22 -30.63 -9.32 -12.45
C GLY A 22 -29.14 -9.22 -12.17
N VAL A 23 -28.56 -10.27 -11.59
CA VAL A 23 -27.13 -10.35 -11.28
C VAL A 23 -26.48 -11.35 -12.22
N ASN A 24 -25.46 -10.91 -12.94
CA ASN A 24 -24.71 -11.74 -13.86
C ASN A 24 -23.42 -12.23 -13.19
N PHE A 25 -22.77 -13.26 -13.78
CA PHE A 25 -21.49 -13.79 -13.25
C PHE A 25 -20.42 -12.70 -13.07
N LEU A 26 -20.34 -11.74 -13.99
CA LEU A 26 -19.38 -10.64 -13.91
C LEU A 26 -19.59 -9.75 -12.67
N ASP A 27 -20.84 -9.58 -12.21
CA ASP A 27 -21.15 -8.77 -11.04
C ASP A 27 -20.67 -9.48 -9.76
N TYR A 28 -20.81 -10.81 -9.70
CA TYR A 28 -20.21 -11.63 -8.63
C TYR A 28 -18.68 -11.58 -8.65
N LEU A 29 -18.06 -11.63 -9.83
CA LEU A 29 -16.61 -11.55 -9.96
C LEU A 29 -16.08 -10.18 -9.53
N ALA A 30 -16.75 -9.10 -9.92
CA ALA A 30 -16.42 -7.74 -9.49
C ALA A 30 -16.62 -7.57 -7.97
N ALA A 31 -17.69 -8.13 -7.41
CA ALA A 31 -17.92 -8.14 -5.97
C ALA A 31 -16.81 -8.84 -5.20
N PHE A 32 -16.37 -10.01 -5.69
CA PHE A 32 -15.29 -10.78 -5.10
C PHE A 32 -13.95 -10.03 -5.15
N PHE A 33 -13.55 -9.51 -6.32
CA PHE A 33 -12.32 -8.75 -6.45
C PHE A 33 -12.34 -7.45 -5.63
N SER A 34 -13.48 -6.78 -5.57
CA SER A 34 -13.63 -5.60 -4.73
C SER A 34 -13.48 -5.95 -3.26
N TRP A 35 -14.16 -7.01 -2.79
CA TRP A 35 -14.06 -7.45 -1.40
C TRP A 35 -12.64 -7.87 -1.00
N VAL A 36 -11.94 -8.67 -1.82
CA VAL A 36 -10.52 -9.01 -1.57
C VAL A 36 -9.65 -7.75 -1.63
N GLY A 37 -9.89 -6.89 -2.61
CA GLY A 37 -9.17 -5.65 -2.82
C GLY A 37 -9.33 -4.68 -1.66
N TRP A 38 -10.49 -4.62 -1.01
CA TRP A 38 -10.76 -3.70 0.10
C TRP A 38 -9.78 -3.86 1.25
N PHE A 39 -9.38 -5.09 1.59
CA PHE A 39 -8.35 -5.32 2.62
C PHE A 39 -7.00 -4.72 2.24
N LEU A 40 -6.62 -4.83 0.97
CA LEU A 40 -5.38 -4.26 0.45
C LEU A 40 -5.48 -2.74 0.33
N PHE A 41 -6.62 -2.22 -0.13
CA PHE A 41 -6.88 -0.80 -0.32
C PHE A 41 -6.97 -0.05 1.01
N VAL A 42 -7.60 -0.60 2.04
CA VAL A 42 -7.61 -0.01 3.39
C VAL A 42 -6.18 0.19 3.90
N LEU A 43 -5.34 -0.83 3.73
CA LEU A 43 -3.97 -0.79 4.22
C LEU A 43 -3.10 0.16 3.37
N TRP A 44 -3.03 -0.08 2.07
CA TRP A 44 -2.13 0.64 1.17
C TRP A 44 -2.65 2.02 0.78
N GLY A 45 -3.96 2.18 0.61
CA GLY A 45 -4.61 3.46 0.35
C GLY A 45 -4.51 4.40 1.53
N GLY A 46 -4.75 3.91 2.76
CA GLY A 46 -4.63 4.72 3.99
C GLY A 46 -3.19 5.21 4.21
N ILE A 47 -2.21 4.31 4.11
CA ILE A 47 -0.79 4.69 4.20
C ILE A 47 -0.39 5.61 3.04
N GLY A 48 -0.84 5.29 1.83
CA GLY A 48 -0.52 5.98 0.59
C GLY A 48 -0.96 7.43 0.54
N LEU A 49 -2.18 7.72 1.03
CA LEU A 49 -2.74 9.07 1.11
C LEU A 49 -1.88 10.00 1.96
N ALA A 50 -1.24 9.48 3.02
CA ALA A 50 -0.28 10.26 3.82
C ALA A 50 1.11 10.29 3.18
N CYS A 51 1.62 9.15 2.70
CA CYS A 51 3.01 9.04 2.26
C CYS A 51 3.29 9.76 0.94
N LEU A 52 2.36 9.74 -0.02
CA LEU A 52 2.61 10.27 -1.36
C LEU A 52 3.02 11.76 -1.36
N PRO A 53 2.27 12.69 -0.74
CA PRO A 53 2.69 14.09 -0.69
C PRO A 53 3.97 14.30 0.12
N ILE A 54 4.11 13.61 1.26
CA ILE A 54 5.28 13.75 2.13
C ILE A 54 6.55 13.30 1.41
N ASP A 55 6.54 12.13 0.78
CA ASP A 55 7.71 11.58 0.09
C ASP A 55 8.15 12.47 -1.09
N LEU A 56 7.21 13.05 -1.84
CA LEU A 56 7.51 13.97 -2.93
C LEU A 56 8.18 15.26 -2.45
N ILE A 57 7.71 15.81 -1.33
CA ILE A 57 8.32 16.99 -0.72
C ILE A 57 9.70 16.64 -0.15
N LEU A 58 9.83 15.50 0.55
CA LEU A 58 11.09 15.05 1.11
C LEU A 58 12.13 14.74 0.03
N ALA A 59 11.73 14.23 -1.13
CA ALA A 59 12.63 14.02 -2.27
C ALA A 59 13.28 15.33 -2.75
N TYR A 60 12.61 16.47 -2.61
CA TYR A 60 13.18 17.78 -2.90
C TYR A 60 14.09 18.29 -1.77
N VAL A 61 13.67 18.11 -0.51
CA VAL A 61 14.39 18.58 0.68
C VAL A 61 15.73 17.85 0.82
N TYR A 62 15.72 16.52 0.72
CA TYR A 62 16.89 15.64 0.84
C TYR A 62 17.57 15.36 -0.50
N ARG A 63 17.37 16.22 -1.51
CA ARG A 63 18.04 16.05 -2.80
C ARG A 63 19.57 16.07 -2.64
N PRO A 64 20.31 15.34 -3.49
CA PRO A 64 21.77 15.40 -3.47
C PRO A 64 22.23 16.82 -3.83
N VAL A 65 23.05 17.42 -2.95
CA VAL A 65 23.67 18.73 -3.11
C VAL A 65 25.16 18.52 -3.39
N PRO A 66 25.79 19.33 -4.26
CA PRO A 66 27.23 19.26 -4.48
C PRO A 66 28.00 19.43 -3.16
N MET A 67 28.98 18.56 -2.93
CA MET A 67 29.84 18.52 -1.74
C MET A 67 31.30 18.81 -2.13
N ASP A 68 32.14 19.17 -1.16
CA ASP A 68 33.58 19.35 -1.41
C ASP A 68 34.28 18.00 -1.69
N ALA A 69 35.40 18.03 -2.43
CA ALA A 69 36.13 16.82 -2.81
C ALA A 69 36.58 15.98 -1.60
N ARG A 70 36.91 16.62 -0.48
CA ARG A 70 37.27 15.92 0.76
C ARG A 70 36.05 15.22 1.37
N GLU A 71 34.92 15.90 1.46
CA GLU A 71 33.67 15.34 2.01
C GLU A 71 33.18 14.15 1.17
N ILE A 72 33.28 14.24 -0.16
CA ILE A 72 32.99 13.13 -1.07
C ILE A 72 33.88 11.92 -0.79
N ALA A 73 35.17 12.14 -0.56
CA ALA A 73 36.11 11.06 -0.24
C ALA A 73 35.77 10.38 1.10
N GLU A 74 35.41 11.17 2.12
CA GLU A 74 34.97 10.67 3.42
C GLU A 74 33.63 9.91 3.31
N TYR A 75 32.64 10.44 2.59
CA TYR A 75 31.34 9.80 2.37
C TYR A 75 31.47 8.49 1.58
N LYS A 76 32.28 8.48 0.53
CA LYS A 76 32.62 7.27 -0.24
C LYS A 76 33.24 6.19 0.67
N LEU A 77 34.12 6.57 1.58
CA LEU A 77 34.74 5.64 2.53
C LEU A 77 33.72 5.08 3.54
N GLN A 78 32.75 5.89 3.97
CA GLN A 78 31.63 5.41 4.80
C GLN A 78 30.74 4.41 4.07
N ILE A 79 30.37 4.67 2.81
CA ILE A 79 29.61 3.72 1.98
C ILE A 79 30.41 2.44 1.78
N GLN A 80 31.71 2.51 1.47
CA GLN A 80 32.56 1.33 1.33
C GLN A 80 32.59 0.45 2.58
N LYS A 81 32.68 1.06 3.77
CA LYS A 81 32.59 0.34 5.05
C LYS A 81 31.25 -0.39 5.20
N ARG A 82 30.14 0.27 4.88
CA ARG A 82 28.80 -0.32 4.94
C ARG A 82 28.60 -1.45 3.93
N VAL A 83 29.11 -1.29 2.71
CA VAL A 83 29.14 -2.36 1.70
C VAL A 83 29.91 -3.58 2.21
N ALA A 84 31.09 -3.39 2.78
CA ALA A 84 31.89 -4.49 3.33
C ALA A 84 31.15 -5.21 4.49
N GLU A 85 30.48 -4.46 5.37
CA GLU A 85 29.66 -5.02 6.44
C GLU A 85 28.47 -5.83 5.89
N LEU A 86 27.75 -5.31 4.89
CA LEU A 86 26.65 -6.02 4.25
C LEU A 86 27.12 -7.29 3.52
N ILE A 87 28.32 -7.28 2.91
CA ILE A 87 28.90 -8.48 2.29
C ILE A 87 29.18 -9.55 3.34
N ASP A 88 29.75 -9.20 4.50
CA ASP A 88 29.96 -10.14 5.62
C ASP A 88 28.62 -10.74 6.12
N VAL A 89 27.63 -9.88 6.35
CA VAL A 89 26.29 -10.31 6.79
C VAL A 89 25.61 -11.20 5.74
N GLY A 90 25.75 -10.87 4.45
CA GLY A 90 25.24 -11.67 3.35
C GLY A 90 25.89 -13.05 3.29
N GLY A 91 27.21 -13.13 3.47
CA GLY A 91 27.95 -14.39 3.54
C GLY A 91 27.53 -15.28 4.71
N GLN A 92 27.34 -14.69 5.90
CA GLN A 92 26.83 -15.40 7.08
C GLN A 92 25.41 -15.93 6.85
N LEU A 93 24.54 -15.13 6.24
CA LEU A 93 23.16 -15.51 5.93
C LEU A 93 23.09 -16.63 4.88
N GLN A 94 23.95 -16.58 3.86
CA GLN A 94 24.08 -17.65 2.86
C GLN A 94 24.61 -18.94 3.51
N GLY A 95 25.61 -18.84 4.38
CA GLY A 95 26.15 -19.97 5.14
C GLY A 95 25.14 -20.61 6.08
N GLU A 96 24.30 -19.82 6.77
CA GLU A 96 23.23 -20.34 7.63
C GLU A 96 22.19 -21.10 6.79
N ARG A 97 21.78 -20.55 5.64
CA ARG A 97 20.80 -21.18 4.73
C ARG A 97 21.30 -22.48 4.12
N ALA A 98 22.59 -22.53 3.74
CA ALA A 98 23.20 -23.76 3.25
C ALA A 98 23.20 -24.88 4.30
N ARG A 99 23.27 -24.52 5.60
CA ARG A 99 23.31 -25.49 6.72
C ARG A 99 21.93 -25.89 7.25
N ARG A 100 20.96 -24.98 7.27
CA ARG A 100 19.67 -25.16 7.96
C ARG A 100 18.47 -25.35 7.02
N GLY A 101 18.66 -25.28 5.70
CA GLY A 101 17.56 -25.32 4.74
C GLY A 101 16.74 -24.03 4.74
N GLN A 102 15.69 -23.97 3.90
CA GLN A 102 14.88 -22.76 3.75
C GLN A 102 13.66 -22.81 4.69
N ASN A 103 13.64 -21.96 5.72
CA ASN A 103 12.46 -21.80 6.59
C ASN A 103 11.82 -20.40 6.46
N ALA A 104 10.55 -20.28 6.86
CA ALA A 104 9.81 -19.00 6.87
C ALA A 104 10.51 -17.91 7.70
N ARG A 105 11.20 -18.28 8.80
CA ARG A 105 12.00 -17.35 9.61
C ARG A 105 13.24 -16.83 8.89
N ASP A 106 13.87 -17.66 8.06
CA ASP A 106 15.03 -17.24 7.26
C ASP A 106 14.58 -16.25 6.19
N GLN A 107 13.36 -16.40 5.69
CA GLN A 107 12.81 -15.47 4.73
C GLN A 107 12.65 -14.05 5.29
N VAL A 108 12.27 -13.90 6.56
CA VAL A 108 12.21 -12.59 7.22
C VAL A 108 13.60 -11.94 7.30
N LYS A 109 14.65 -12.72 7.63
CA LYS A 109 16.03 -12.22 7.65
C LYS A 109 16.49 -11.77 6.25
N VAL A 110 16.12 -12.53 5.22
CA VAL A 110 16.47 -12.23 3.82
C VAL A 110 15.74 -11.00 3.31
N ASN A 111 14.48 -10.81 3.69
CA ASN A 111 13.75 -9.59 3.34
C ASN A 111 14.40 -8.36 3.99
N LYS A 112 14.79 -8.45 5.27
CA LYS A 112 15.53 -7.37 5.95
C LYS A 112 16.87 -7.08 5.28
N PHE A 113 17.60 -8.13 4.88
CA PHE A 113 18.85 -7.99 4.14
C PHE A 113 18.62 -7.29 2.78
N ALA A 114 17.63 -7.73 2.01
CA ALA A 114 17.26 -7.11 0.74
C ALA A 114 16.88 -5.63 0.90
N GLN A 115 16.16 -5.27 1.97
CA GLN A 115 15.83 -3.88 2.28
C GLN A 115 17.08 -3.04 2.56
N MET A 116 18.06 -3.56 3.32
CA MET A 116 19.31 -2.85 3.59
C MET A 116 20.15 -2.68 2.33
N VAL A 117 20.21 -3.70 1.47
CA VAL A 117 20.89 -3.60 0.16
C VAL A 117 20.23 -2.54 -0.72
N PHE A 118 18.89 -2.51 -0.79
CA PHE A 118 18.15 -1.52 -1.56
C PHE A 118 18.42 -0.07 -1.12
N ILE A 119 18.45 0.18 0.19
CA ILE A 119 18.80 1.51 0.73
C ILE A 119 20.24 1.88 0.39
N LEU A 120 21.17 0.93 0.54
CA LEU A 120 22.59 1.16 0.22
C LEU A 120 22.81 1.43 -1.28
N GLU A 121 22.09 0.74 -2.17
CA GLU A 121 22.11 1.03 -3.61
C GLU A 121 21.66 2.46 -3.89
N THR A 122 20.61 2.94 -3.20
CA THR A 122 20.12 4.31 -3.34
C THR A 122 21.18 5.33 -2.91
N GLU A 123 21.89 5.07 -1.81
CA GLU A 123 23.01 5.92 -1.37
C GLU A 123 24.21 5.90 -2.34
N VAL A 124 24.44 4.78 -3.03
CA VAL A 124 25.46 4.70 -4.08
C VAL A 124 25.05 5.52 -5.31
N GLU A 125 23.79 5.43 -5.72
CA GLU A 125 23.23 6.26 -6.79
C GLU A 125 23.38 7.77 -6.46
N GLU A 126 23.07 8.16 -5.22
CA GLU A 126 23.29 9.53 -4.72
C GLU A 126 24.78 9.95 -4.77
N LEU A 127 25.70 9.07 -4.37
CA LEU A 127 27.15 9.33 -4.45
C LEU A 127 27.61 9.52 -5.90
N GLU A 128 27.08 8.74 -6.85
CA GLU A 128 27.41 8.88 -8.27
C GLU A 128 26.95 10.23 -8.82
N ILE A 129 25.78 10.70 -8.38
CA ILE A 129 25.26 12.03 -8.70
C ILE A 129 26.18 13.12 -8.14
N ILE A 130 26.49 13.06 -6.84
CA ILE A 130 27.30 14.09 -6.15
C ILE A 130 28.73 14.13 -6.70
N SER A 131 29.32 12.97 -7.03
CA SER A 131 30.67 12.88 -7.58
C SER A 131 30.78 13.31 -9.05
N GLY A 132 29.68 13.76 -9.67
CA GLY A 132 29.64 14.19 -11.07
C GLY A 132 29.84 13.04 -12.07
N ARG A 133 29.68 11.79 -11.63
CA ARG A 133 29.79 10.60 -12.47
C ARG A 133 28.45 10.23 -13.11
N ALA A 134 27.34 10.63 -12.51
CA ALA A 134 26.02 10.44 -13.10
C ALA A 134 25.87 11.30 -14.36
N LYS A 135 25.45 10.66 -15.44
CA LYS A 135 25.30 11.29 -16.76
C LYS A 135 24.03 12.14 -16.87
N ASP A 136 23.04 11.88 -16.02
CA ASP A 136 21.65 12.34 -16.19
C ASP A 136 21.12 13.12 -14.97
N TYR A 137 21.95 13.97 -14.33
CA TYR A 137 21.47 14.80 -13.22
C TYR A 137 20.78 16.07 -13.73
N GLU A 138 19.46 16.11 -13.54
CA GLU A 138 18.63 17.26 -13.90
C GLU A 138 18.02 17.92 -12.64
N PRO A 139 18.52 19.09 -12.20
CA PRO A 139 18.01 19.78 -11.02
C PRO A 139 16.50 20.09 -11.08
N LEU A 140 15.96 20.27 -12.29
CA LEU A 140 14.54 20.61 -12.52
C LEU A 140 13.60 19.49 -12.12
N VAL A 141 14.03 18.22 -12.18
CA VAL A 141 13.21 17.06 -11.79
C VAL A 141 12.81 17.16 -10.31
N TYR A 142 13.73 17.60 -9.44
CA TYR A 142 13.45 17.78 -8.02
C TYR A 142 12.46 18.91 -7.74
N VAL A 143 12.53 20.01 -8.52
CA VAL A 143 11.52 21.09 -8.43
C VAL A 143 10.15 20.58 -8.87
N GLY A 144 10.12 19.74 -9.91
CA GLY A 144 8.91 19.02 -10.33
C GLY A 144 8.31 18.17 -9.21
N TYR A 145 9.13 17.45 -8.44
CA TYR A 145 8.67 16.69 -7.27
C TYR A 145 8.07 17.58 -6.19
N LEU A 146 8.64 18.76 -5.93
CA LEU A 146 8.08 19.71 -4.98
C LEU A 146 6.68 20.18 -5.41
N LEU A 147 6.53 20.62 -6.67
CA LEU A 147 5.25 21.10 -7.20
C LEU A 147 4.19 19.99 -7.16
N LEU A 148 4.57 18.79 -7.61
CA LEU A 148 3.68 17.63 -7.56
C LEU A 148 3.33 17.25 -6.11
N GLY A 149 4.28 17.36 -5.19
CA GLY A 149 4.07 17.13 -3.76
C GLY A 149 3.06 18.09 -3.14
N VAL A 150 3.11 19.38 -3.48
CA VAL A 150 2.12 20.37 -3.04
C VAL A 150 0.73 20.06 -3.60
N VAL A 151 0.63 19.76 -4.91
CA VAL A 151 -0.65 19.40 -5.54
C VAL A 151 -1.23 18.12 -4.93
N ALA A 152 -0.38 17.12 -4.68
CA ALA A 152 -0.76 15.89 -4.00
C ALA A 152 -1.21 16.16 -2.55
N ALA A 153 -0.55 17.06 -1.82
CA ALA A 153 -0.94 17.40 -0.45
C ALA A 153 -2.35 18.01 -0.42
N VAL A 154 -2.66 18.89 -1.38
CA VAL A 154 -4.00 19.44 -1.55
C VAL A 154 -5.01 18.32 -1.89
N HIS A 155 -4.71 17.42 -2.82
CA HIS A 155 -5.61 16.32 -3.17
C HIS A 155 -5.86 15.36 -1.99
N SER A 156 -4.83 15.00 -1.24
CA SER A 156 -4.97 14.21 -0.01
C SER A 156 -5.84 14.92 1.01
N LEU A 157 -5.63 16.23 1.23
CA LEU A 157 -6.44 16.99 2.17
C LEU A 157 -7.91 17.04 1.74
N LEU A 158 -8.19 17.29 0.45
CA LEU A 158 -9.55 17.28 -0.10
C LEU A 158 -10.23 15.92 0.10
N TRP A 159 -9.52 14.81 -0.14
CA TRP A 159 -10.04 13.47 0.13
C TRP A 159 -10.35 13.27 1.61
N VAL A 160 -9.45 13.65 2.51
CA VAL A 160 -9.66 13.49 3.96
C VAL A 160 -10.87 14.30 4.44
N VAL A 161 -10.99 15.56 4.02
CA VAL A 161 -12.14 16.41 4.36
C VAL A 161 -13.42 15.81 3.79
N HIS A 162 -13.41 15.37 2.53
CA HIS A 162 -14.58 14.78 1.90
C HIS A 162 -15.06 13.50 2.59
N ILE A 163 -14.12 12.62 2.98
CA ILE A 163 -14.46 11.40 3.72
C ILE A 163 -15.10 11.75 5.07
N ILE A 164 -14.51 12.68 5.82
CA ILE A 164 -15.02 13.07 7.13
C ILE A 164 -16.41 13.71 7.03
N VAL A 165 -16.60 14.66 6.11
CA VAL A 165 -17.82 15.46 6.02
C VAL A 165 -18.94 14.71 5.32
N TYR A 166 -18.66 14.01 4.21
CA TYR A 166 -19.70 13.39 3.39
C TYR A 166 -19.95 11.92 3.73
N MET A 167 -18.91 11.15 4.04
CA MET A 167 -19.04 9.68 4.19
C MET A 167 -19.26 9.23 5.65
N LEU A 168 -18.64 9.90 6.62
CA LEU A 168 -18.62 9.44 8.02
C LEU A 168 -19.76 10.01 8.88
N VAL A 169 -20.32 11.16 8.52
CA VAL A 169 -21.39 11.83 9.28
C VAL A 169 -22.72 11.62 8.57
N ASP A 170 -23.68 10.99 9.26
CA ASP A 170 -25.05 10.79 8.76
C ASP A 170 -26.05 11.53 9.65
N PRO A 171 -26.84 12.50 9.13
CA PRO A 171 -26.84 13.02 7.76
C PRO A 171 -25.61 13.89 7.45
N ALA A 172 -25.12 13.82 6.21
CA ALA A 172 -23.96 14.58 5.76
C ALA A 172 -24.20 16.10 5.88
N PRO A 173 -23.33 16.87 6.55
CA PRO A 173 -23.51 18.32 6.71
C PRO A 173 -23.48 19.07 5.39
N THR A 174 -22.62 18.65 4.45
CA THR A 174 -22.50 19.24 3.11
C THR A 174 -22.04 18.20 2.07
N PRO A 175 -22.55 18.21 0.82
CA PRO A 175 -22.07 17.35 -0.26
C PRO A 175 -20.62 17.59 -0.72
N PHE A 176 -20.05 18.77 -0.38
CA PHE A 176 -18.65 19.19 -0.60
C PHE A 176 -18.11 18.91 -2.02
N LEU A 177 -17.29 17.86 -2.23
CA LEU A 177 -16.73 17.56 -3.56
C LEU A 177 -17.81 17.17 -4.57
N ASN A 178 -18.96 16.63 -4.14
CA ASN A 178 -20.06 16.34 -5.05
C ASN A 178 -20.60 17.61 -5.70
N ASP A 179 -20.82 18.68 -4.92
CA ASP A 179 -21.27 19.97 -5.45
C ASP A 179 -20.24 20.56 -6.42
N TYR A 180 -18.95 20.45 -6.08
CA TYR A 180 -17.87 20.86 -7.00
C TYR A 180 -17.94 20.11 -8.34
N LEU A 181 -18.08 18.78 -8.32
CA LEU A 181 -18.15 17.98 -9.55
C LEU A 181 -19.41 18.30 -10.38
N ILE A 182 -20.55 18.50 -9.73
CA ILE A 182 -21.81 18.87 -10.40
C ILE A 182 -21.70 20.27 -11.03
N GLN A 183 -21.17 21.25 -10.28
CA GLN A 183 -20.97 22.61 -10.79
C GLN A 183 -19.97 22.63 -11.96
N PHE A 184 -18.88 21.87 -11.86
CA PHE A 184 -17.87 21.80 -12.91
C PHE A 184 -18.40 21.10 -14.18
N SER A 185 -19.25 20.09 -14.01
CA SER A 185 -19.99 19.44 -15.11
C SER A 185 -20.99 20.38 -15.80
N SER A 186 -21.57 21.33 -15.06
CA SER A 186 -22.50 22.31 -15.63
C SER A 186 -21.85 23.26 -16.65
N TRP A 187 -20.54 23.52 -16.56
CA TRP A 187 -19.82 24.29 -17.58
C TRP A 187 -19.59 23.47 -18.84
N TYR A 188 -19.10 22.24 -18.68
CA TYR A 188 -18.97 21.27 -19.75
C TYR A 188 -18.96 19.85 -19.17
N PRO A 189 -19.84 18.93 -19.61
CA PRO A 189 -20.00 17.62 -18.96
C PRO A 189 -18.72 16.79 -18.86
N LEU A 190 -17.79 16.94 -19.81
CA LEU A 190 -16.49 16.24 -19.79
C LEU A 190 -15.61 16.68 -18.61
N PHE A 191 -15.75 17.91 -18.14
CA PHE A 191 -14.91 18.43 -17.06
C PHE A 191 -15.25 17.80 -15.71
N GLY A 192 -16.53 17.56 -15.44
CA GLY A 192 -16.94 16.81 -14.24
C GLY A 192 -16.39 15.38 -14.24
N SER A 193 -16.48 14.69 -15.38
CA SER A 193 -16.00 13.30 -15.49
C SER A 193 -14.47 13.22 -15.44
N LEU A 194 -13.77 14.16 -16.07
CA LEU A 194 -12.31 14.28 -15.98
C LEU A 194 -11.85 14.58 -14.56
N ALA A 195 -12.51 15.48 -13.84
CA ALA A 195 -12.19 15.77 -12.45
C ALA A 195 -12.40 14.53 -11.56
N CYS A 196 -13.52 13.83 -11.72
CA CYS A 196 -13.78 12.57 -11.01
C CYS A 196 -12.70 11.52 -11.33
N ALA A 197 -12.27 11.41 -12.58
CA ALA A 197 -11.19 10.52 -12.99
C ALA A 197 -9.84 10.91 -12.36
N LEU A 198 -9.52 12.21 -12.26
CA LEU A 198 -8.30 12.70 -11.59
C LEU A 198 -8.29 12.36 -10.10
N PHE A 199 -9.41 12.56 -9.39
CA PHE A 199 -9.54 12.18 -7.98
C PHE A 199 -9.40 10.67 -7.78
N THR A 200 -10.00 9.87 -8.65
CA THR A 200 -9.93 8.40 -8.63
C THR A 200 -8.51 7.91 -8.92
N PHE A 201 -7.88 8.46 -9.96
CA PHE A 201 -6.51 8.13 -10.35
C PHE A 201 -5.51 8.52 -9.25
N TYR A 202 -5.73 9.65 -8.59
CA TYR A 202 -4.95 10.06 -7.43
C TYR A 202 -4.98 9.01 -6.31
N LEU A 203 -6.17 8.50 -5.96
CA LEU A 203 -6.28 7.42 -4.96
C LEU A 203 -5.53 6.17 -5.39
N LEU A 204 -5.62 5.79 -6.67
CA LEU A 204 -4.87 4.64 -7.17
C LEU A 204 -3.36 4.85 -7.05
N CYS A 205 -2.85 6.03 -7.44
CA CYS A 205 -1.43 6.38 -7.26
C CYS A 205 -1.02 6.37 -5.78
N ALA A 206 -1.88 6.88 -4.88
CA ALA A 206 -1.65 6.82 -3.45
C ALA A 206 -1.55 5.36 -2.97
N THR A 207 -2.49 4.49 -3.36
CA THR A 207 -2.46 3.07 -3.05
C THR A 207 -1.19 2.39 -3.58
N MET A 208 -0.76 2.69 -4.81
CA MET A 208 0.49 2.17 -5.38
C MET A 208 1.70 2.60 -4.53
N LYS A 209 1.77 3.87 -4.14
CA LYS A 209 2.87 4.40 -3.32
C LYS A 209 2.87 3.79 -1.92
N GLY A 210 1.70 3.66 -1.28
CA GLY A 210 1.57 3.00 0.01
C GLY A 210 1.96 1.52 -0.05
N CYS A 211 1.58 0.82 -1.12
CA CYS A 211 1.99 -0.55 -1.38
C CYS A 211 3.51 -0.68 -1.56
N LEU A 212 4.16 0.24 -2.28
CA LEU A 212 5.63 0.20 -2.45
C LEU A 212 6.38 0.52 -1.14
N LYS A 213 5.91 1.50 -0.37
CA LYS A 213 6.57 1.92 0.87
C LYS A 213 6.38 0.89 1.99
N PHE A 214 5.15 0.40 2.17
CA PHE A 214 4.84 -0.57 3.21
C PHE A 214 5.09 -2.02 2.78
N GLY A 215 4.99 -2.34 1.50
CA GLY A 215 5.08 -3.70 0.96
C GLY A 215 6.42 -4.39 1.18
N THR A 216 7.50 -3.62 1.31
CA THR A 216 8.82 -4.16 1.71
C THR A 216 8.85 -4.68 3.15
N ARG A 217 7.87 -4.29 3.98
CA ARG A 217 7.78 -4.63 5.41
C ARG A 217 6.63 -5.60 5.74
N PHE A 218 5.77 -5.93 4.78
CA PHE A 218 4.59 -6.75 5.00
C PHE A 218 4.89 -8.26 4.99
N PHE A 219 4.13 -9.03 5.77
CA PHE A 219 4.43 -10.43 6.09
C PHE A 219 3.72 -11.45 5.17
N LEU A 220 2.56 -11.10 4.57
CA LEU A 220 1.78 -12.04 3.76
C LEU A 220 2.22 -12.10 2.29
N ILE A 221 2.58 -10.97 1.70
CA ILE A 221 2.94 -10.86 0.29
C ILE A 221 4.27 -10.10 0.19
N LYS A 222 5.29 -10.75 -0.36
CA LYS A 222 6.56 -10.09 -0.64
C LYS A 222 6.40 -9.22 -1.88
N LEU A 223 6.37 -7.92 -1.68
CA LEU A 223 6.46 -6.97 -2.77
C LEU A 223 7.93 -6.67 -3.04
N HIS A 224 8.34 -6.84 -4.30
CA HIS A 224 9.65 -6.39 -4.73
C HIS A 224 9.58 -4.88 -4.96
N PRO A 225 10.50 -4.08 -4.41
CA PRO A 225 10.56 -2.66 -4.72
C PRO A 225 10.76 -2.50 -6.24
N MET A 226 9.98 -1.61 -6.85
CA MET A 226 10.08 -1.34 -8.28
C MET A 226 11.13 -0.25 -8.51
N LYS A 227 12.10 -0.53 -9.38
CA LYS A 227 13.08 0.41 -9.91
C LYS A 227 12.91 0.51 -11.41
N TYR A 228 13.00 1.73 -11.95
CA TYR A 228 13.06 1.94 -13.39
C TYR A 228 14.30 1.22 -13.94
N ASN A 229 14.12 0.41 -15.00
CA ASN A 229 15.17 -0.42 -15.62
C ASN A 229 15.89 -1.45 -14.72
N GLY A 230 15.46 -1.63 -13.46
CA GLY A 230 16.10 -2.54 -12.50
C GLY A 230 15.21 -3.69 -12.01
N THR A 231 13.93 -3.71 -12.37
CA THR A 231 12.97 -4.73 -11.89
C THR A 231 12.72 -5.81 -12.95
N TYR A 232 12.87 -7.07 -12.56
CA TYR A 232 12.53 -8.21 -13.40
C TYR A 232 11.04 -8.20 -13.80
N LEU A 233 10.76 -8.57 -15.05
CA LEU A 233 9.40 -8.57 -15.61
C LEU A 233 8.39 -9.36 -14.76
N ASN A 234 8.80 -10.50 -14.19
CA ASN A 234 7.92 -11.29 -13.33
C ASN A 234 7.51 -10.54 -12.05
N SER A 235 8.48 -9.92 -11.37
CA SER A 235 8.22 -9.10 -10.18
C SER A 235 7.39 -7.86 -10.50
N PHE A 236 7.62 -7.26 -11.67
CA PHE A 236 6.82 -6.14 -12.16
C PHE A 236 5.36 -6.55 -12.39
N LEU A 237 5.11 -7.61 -13.15
CA LEU A 237 3.75 -8.12 -13.43
C LEU A 237 3.00 -8.51 -12.15
N PHE A 238 3.70 -9.11 -11.18
CA PHE A 238 3.11 -9.43 -9.88
C PHE A 238 2.61 -8.18 -9.15
N ASN A 239 3.44 -7.12 -9.07
CA ASN A 239 3.06 -5.86 -8.44
C ASN A 239 1.90 -5.18 -9.19
N VAL A 240 1.94 -5.18 -10.53
CA VAL A 240 0.86 -4.62 -11.37
C VAL A 240 -0.45 -5.39 -11.16
N GLY A 241 -0.41 -6.71 -11.04
CA GLY A 241 -1.58 -7.53 -10.73
C GLY A 241 -2.20 -7.16 -9.38
N LEU A 242 -1.39 -6.90 -8.35
CA LEU A 242 -1.87 -6.43 -7.05
C LEU A 242 -2.52 -5.05 -7.12
N PHE A 243 -1.97 -4.14 -7.92
CA PHE A 243 -2.60 -2.84 -8.17
C PHE A 243 -3.92 -2.97 -8.93
N GLY A 244 -4.00 -3.90 -9.89
CA GLY A 244 -5.23 -4.21 -10.61
C GLY A 244 -6.34 -4.72 -9.69
N ILE A 245 -6.02 -5.54 -8.70
CA ILE A 245 -6.99 -5.98 -7.67
C ILE A 245 -7.45 -4.79 -6.82
N CYS A 246 -6.55 -3.85 -6.49
CA CYS A 246 -6.91 -2.65 -5.73
C CYS A 246 -7.71 -1.62 -6.55
N ALA A 247 -7.73 -1.71 -7.88
CA ALA A 247 -8.52 -0.78 -8.69
C ALA A 247 -10.04 -0.96 -8.46
N PHE A 248 -10.51 -2.20 -8.22
CA PHE A 248 -11.92 -2.48 -7.95
C PHE A 248 -12.47 -1.75 -6.71
N PRO A 249 -11.88 -1.88 -5.51
CA PRO A 249 -12.35 -1.16 -4.32
C PRO A 249 -12.13 0.35 -4.46
N VAL A 250 -11.10 0.83 -5.17
CA VAL A 250 -10.90 2.27 -5.43
C VAL A 250 -12.09 2.84 -6.21
N VAL A 251 -12.53 2.16 -7.28
CA VAL A 251 -13.70 2.60 -8.05
C VAL A 251 -14.97 2.48 -7.20
N GLN A 252 -15.17 1.39 -6.47
CA GLN A 252 -16.32 1.24 -5.58
C GLN A 252 -16.38 2.39 -4.55
N PHE A 253 -15.25 2.68 -3.90
CA PHE A 253 -15.13 3.77 -2.95
C PHE A 253 -15.44 5.12 -3.59
N CYS A 254 -14.92 5.39 -4.79
CA CYS A 254 -15.22 6.64 -5.51
C CYS A 254 -16.69 6.75 -5.90
N THR A 255 -17.35 5.66 -6.29
CA THR A 255 -18.79 5.69 -6.58
C THR A 255 -19.65 5.94 -5.33
N ALA A 256 -19.19 5.50 -4.16
CA ALA A 256 -19.85 5.80 -2.88
C ALA A 256 -19.55 7.23 -2.41
N ALA A 257 -18.29 7.66 -2.50
CA ALA A 257 -17.86 9.01 -2.12
C ALA A 257 -18.49 10.09 -3.00
N PHE A 258 -18.69 9.82 -4.28
CA PHE A 258 -19.32 10.74 -5.22
C PHE A 258 -20.75 10.32 -5.56
N ALA A 259 -21.52 9.79 -4.60
CA ALA A 259 -22.83 9.19 -4.87
C ALA A 259 -23.83 10.17 -5.52
N ASP A 260 -23.81 11.46 -5.17
CA ASP A 260 -24.70 12.45 -5.79
C ASP A 260 -24.32 12.75 -7.24
N TYR A 261 -23.03 12.87 -7.53
CA TYR A 261 -22.53 13.10 -8.89
C TYR A 261 -22.62 11.85 -9.77
N ALA A 262 -22.26 10.67 -9.23
CA ALA A 262 -22.16 9.41 -9.96
C ALA A 262 -23.47 8.61 -10.01
N ARG A 263 -24.57 9.13 -9.46
CA ARG A 263 -25.86 8.43 -9.28
C ARG A 263 -26.38 7.71 -10.52
N PHE A 264 -26.19 8.31 -11.69
CA PHE A 264 -26.69 7.78 -12.97
C PHE A 264 -25.63 7.02 -13.78
N SER A 265 -24.47 6.74 -13.18
CA SER A 265 -23.44 5.93 -13.82
C SER A 265 -23.76 4.44 -13.70
N ASP A 266 -23.37 3.68 -14.72
CA ASP A 266 -23.45 2.22 -14.69
C ASP A 266 -22.69 1.63 -13.49
N ALA A 267 -21.53 2.22 -13.17
CA ALA A 267 -20.72 1.81 -12.03
C ALA A 267 -21.49 1.93 -10.71
N ALA A 268 -22.17 3.06 -10.47
CA ALA A 268 -22.96 3.25 -9.25
C ALA A 268 -24.10 2.23 -9.15
N THR A 269 -24.83 2.00 -10.25
CA THR A 269 -25.93 1.02 -10.27
C THR A 269 -25.41 -0.39 -9.99
N ARG A 270 -24.28 -0.77 -10.59
CA ARG A 270 -23.65 -2.08 -10.40
C ARG A 270 -23.15 -2.29 -8.97
N PHE A 271 -22.49 -1.30 -8.37
CA PHE A 271 -21.99 -1.42 -7.01
C PHE A 271 -23.10 -1.42 -5.95
N ILE A 272 -24.24 -0.76 -6.21
CA ILE A 272 -25.44 -0.87 -5.38
C ILE A 272 -25.96 -2.31 -5.35
N VAL A 273 -26.04 -2.97 -6.51
CA VAL A 273 -26.44 -4.39 -6.60
C VAL A 273 -25.47 -5.28 -5.82
N VAL A 274 -24.16 -5.06 -5.99
CA VAL A 274 -23.11 -5.80 -5.29
C VAL A 274 -23.22 -5.66 -3.77
N LYS A 275 -23.52 -4.46 -3.27
CA LYS A 275 -23.71 -4.19 -1.83
C LYS A 275 -24.82 -5.06 -1.21
N HIS A 276 -25.86 -5.36 -1.98
CA HIS A 276 -27.03 -6.10 -1.50
C HIS A 276 -26.96 -7.62 -1.71
N LEU A 277 -25.85 -8.16 -2.23
CA LEU A 277 -25.63 -9.59 -2.29
C LEU A 277 -25.51 -10.20 -0.88
N VAL A 278 -26.18 -11.33 -0.65
CA VAL A 278 -26.37 -11.94 0.69
C VAL A 278 -25.07 -12.08 1.49
N PHE A 279 -23.98 -12.53 0.84
CA PHE A 279 -22.68 -12.69 1.49
C PHE A 279 -21.99 -11.36 1.82
N PHE A 280 -22.06 -10.39 0.91
CA PHE A 280 -21.31 -9.13 1.00
C PHE A 280 -22.01 -8.06 1.84
N LYS A 281 -23.34 -8.14 1.98
CA LYS A 281 -24.19 -7.19 2.70
C LYS A 281 -23.68 -6.85 4.10
N SER A 282 -23.28 -7.86 4.89
CA SER A 282 -22.81 -7.67 6.26
C SER A 282 -21.59 -6.72 6.37
N PHE A 283 -20.68 -6.78 5.40
CA PHE A 283 -19.46 -5.98 5.40
C PHE A 283 -19.71 -4.53 4.95
N TYR A 284 -20.61 -4.32 3.99
CA TYR A 284 -20.85 -3.01 3.41
C TYR A 284 -21.95 -2.20 4.12
N ASP A 285 -22.83 -2.84 4.89
CA ASP A 285 -23.83 -2.13 5.69
C ASP A 285 -23.21 -1.41 6.90
N THR A 286 -22.07 -1.91 7.40
CA THR A 286 -21.40 -1.38 8.60
C THR A 286 -20.40 -0.26 8.30
N MET A 287 -20.16 0.08 7.03
CA MET A 287 -19.10 1.03 6.60
C MET A 287 -17.73 0.72 7.22
N ALA A 288 -17.49 -0.56 7.53
CA ALA A 288 -16.32 -0.98 8.30
C ALA A 288 -15.02 -0.67 7.57
N PHE A 289 -15.02 -0.74 6.23
CA PHE A 289 -13.83 -0.49 5.42
C PHE A 289 -13.46 1.00 5.38
N GLU A 290 -14.43 1.90 5.32
CA GLU A 290 -14.23 3.34 5.33
C GLU A 290 -13.66 3.81 6.67
N TYR A 291 -14.21 3.32 7.79
CA TYR A 291 -13.65 3.58 9.12
C TYR A 291 -12.24 2.97 9.27
N ALA A 292 -12.01 1.77 8.75
CA ALA A 292 -10.70 1.15 8.80
C ALA A 292 -9.67 1.95 7.98
N LEU A 293 -10.03 2.42 6.79
CA LEU A 293 -9.19 3.28 5.94
C LEU A 293 -8.76 4.55 6.69
N MET A 294 -9.72 5.23 7.33
CA MET A 294 -9.45 6.43 8.13
C MET A 294 -8.58 6.14 9.36
N SER A 295 -8.76 4.99 10.01
CA SER A 295 -7.93 4.58 11.14
C SER A 295 -6.47 4.34 10.71
N VAL A 296 -6.26 3.66 9.58
CA VAL A 296 -4.92 3.39 9.02
C VAL A 296 -4.26 4.68 8.56
N LEU A 297 -5.00 5.59 7.92
CA LEU A 297 -4.51 6.91 7.56
C LEU A 297 -4.04 7.70 8.79
N GLY A 298 -4.86 7.74 9.85
CA GLY A 298 -4.51 8.43 11.09
C GLY A 298 -3.23 7.86 11.72
N LEU A 299 -3.11 6.54 11.81
CA LEU A 299 -1.90 5.87 12.29
C LEU A 299 -0.68 6.16 11.41
N ALA A 300 -0.86 6.18 10.08
CA ALA A 300 0.21 6.50 9.13
C ALA A 300 0.71 7.94 9.30
N LEU A 301 -0.19 8.91 9.49
CA LEU A 301 0.17 10.31 9.74
C LEU A 301 0.94 10.46 11.05
N VAL A 302 0.48 9.83 12.14
CA VAL A 302 1.21 9.82 13.43
C VAL A 302 2.60 9.21 13.26
N TRP A 303 2.71 8.09 12.54
CA TRP A 303 3.99 7.43 12.30
C TRP A 303 4.95 8.31 11.48
N LEU A 304 4.48 8.93 10.39
CA LEU A 304 5.29 9.83 9.55
C LEU A 304 5.68 11.11 10.27
N PHE A 305 4.84 11.61 11.18
CA PHE A 305 5.20 12.78 12.00
C PHE A 305 6.37 12.48 12.94
N ILE A 306 6.45 11.26 13.48
CA ILE A 306 7.55 10.83 14.35
C ILE A 306 8.80 10.43 13.55
N ALA A 307 8.61 9.75 12.42
CA ALA A 307 9.68 9.21 11.59
C ALA A 307 9.42 9.56 10.11
N PRO A 308 9.75 10.78 9.67
CA PRO A 308 9.47 11.22 8.31
C PRO A 308 10.37 10.52 7.28
N HIS A 309 11.56 10.06 7.67
CA HIS A 309 12.53 9.42 6.79
C HIS A 309 12.70 7.93 7.11
N ASP A 310 12.89 7.12 6.07
CA ASP A 310 13.15 5.70 6.20
C ASP A 310 14.59 5.46 6.69
N VAL A 311 14.73 5.06 7.96
CA VAL A 311 16.03 4.66 8.52
C VAL A 311 16.25 3.17 8.23
N PRO A 312 17.43 2.75 7.71
CA PRO A 312 17.71 1.36 7.44
C PRO A 312 17.62 0.52 8.71
N ALA A 313 17.20 -0.74 8.55
CA ALA A 313 17.29 -1.71 9.63
C ALA A 313 18.75 -1.83 10.11
N SER A 314 18.97 -1.84 11.42
CA SER A 314 20.32 -1.88 11.97
C SER A 314 21.03 -3.19 11.64
N THR A 315 22.18 -3.09 10.97
CA THR A 315 23.08 -4.21 10.61
C THR A 315 23.49 -5.00 11.84
N SER A 316 23.81 -4.31 12.94
CA SER A 316 24.17 -4.93 14.22
C SER A 316 23.04 -5.75 14.82
N LYS A 317 21.79 -5.30 14.71
CA LYS A 317 20.61 -6.07 15.16
C LYS A 317 20.43 -7.33 14.31
N LEU A 318 20.66 -7.27 13.00
CA LEU A 318 20.58 -8.46 12.14
C LEU A 318 21.72 -9.42 12.46
N LYS A 319 22.96 -8.94 12.58
CA LYS A 319 24.13 -9.74 12.97
C LYS A 319 23.94 -10.39 14.34
N ALA A 320 23.38 -9.69 15.31
CA ALA A 320 23.03 -10.26 16.61
C ALA A 320 21.96 -11.36 16.51
N SER A 321 20.98 -11.22 15.61
CA SER A 321 19.97 -12.25 15.37
C SER A 321 20.54 -13.51 14.70
N LEU A 322 21.59 -13.36 13.88
CA LEU A 322 22.36 -14.46 13.30
C LEU A 322 23.26 -15.11 14.36
N GLY A 323 23.89 -14.31 15.23
CA GLY A 323 24.76 -14.81 16.31
C GLY A 323 24.02 -15.53 17.44
N LYS A 324 22.77 -15.14 17.75
CA LYS A 324 21.92 -15.83 18.74
C LYS A 324 21.41 -17.20 18.27
N ALA A 325 21.53 -17.51 16.99
CA ALA A 325 21.28 -18.84 16.46
C ALA A 325 22.46 -19.77 16.82
N LYS A 326 22.65 -20.05 18.11
CA LYS A 326 23.61 -21.03 18.60
C LYS A 326 23.39 -22.35 17.82
N PRO A 327 24.45 -23.01 17.32
CA PRO A 327 24.31 -24.37 16.84
C PRO A 327 23.74 -25.17 18.02
N ARG A 328 22.60 -25.84 17.81
CA ARG A 328 22.12 -26.84 18.77
C ARG A 328 23.26 -27.85 18.81
N ALA A 329 23.95 -27.94 19.94
CA ALA A 329 25.07 -28.86 20.10
C ALA A 329 24.56 -30.25 19.74
N THR A 330 25.01 -30.78 18.60
CA THR A 330 24.97 -32.20 18.29
C THR A 330 26.05 -32.85 19.15
N SER A 331 25.85 -32.87 20.46
CA SER A 331 26.65 -33.68 21.41
C SER A 331 25.88 -34.86 21.98
N ASP A 332 24.56 -34.93 21.77
CA ASP A 332 23.72 -35.91 22.47
C ASP A 332 23.22 -37.06 21.59
N VAL A 333 23.86 -37.33 20.44
CA VAL A 333 23.48 -38.45 19.54
C VAL A 333 24.63 -39.43 19.25
N PHE A 334 25.87 -39.14 19.65
CA PHE A 334 27.02 -40.06 19.49
C PHE A 334 27.57 -40.59 20.82
N GLY A 335 26.68 -40.86 21.77
CA GLY A 335 27.03 -41.32 23.11
C GLY A 335 26.28 -42.54 23.59
N ALA A 336 25.79 -43.43 22.71
CA ALA A 336 25.32 -44.76 23.09
C ALA A 336 25.05 -45.62 21.85
N SER A 337 26.04 -46.44 21.45
CA SER A 337 25.86 -47.82 20.94
C SER A 337 27.13 -48.22 20.16
N SER A 338 28.22 -48.43 20.90
CA SER A 338 29.31 -49.29 20.47
C SER A 338 29.24 -50.53 21.34
N SER A 339 28.36 -51.47 20.99
CA SER A 339 28.46 -52.86 21.39
C SER A 339 27.45 -53.69 20.62
N LYS A 340 27.89 -54.84 20.11
CA LYS A 340 27.19 -55.84 19.27
C LYS A 340 27.24 -55.59 17.77
N TYR A 341 28.39 -55.88 17.16
CA TYR A 341 28.43 -56.78 16.01
C TYR A 341 29.72 -57.61 16.09
N THR A 342 29.55 -58.79 16.66
CA THR A 342 30.53 -59.88 16.69
C THR A 342 30.55 -60.55 15.33
N ALA A 343 31.74 -60.86 14.85
CA ALA A 343 32.01 -61.61 13.64
C ALA A 343 31.31 -62.99 13.60
N HIS A 344 30.83 -63.38 12.42
CA HIS A 344 30.79 -64.77 11.97
C HIS A 344 31.00 -64.82 10.46
N ASN A 345 32.29 -64.93 10.09
CA ASN A 345 32.87 -65.99 9.26
C ASN A 345 32.02 -66.80 8.26
N VAL A 346 32.59 -66.89 7.04
CA VAL A 346 32.82 -68.10 6.23
C VAL A 346 31.85 -68.39 5.07
N LEU A 347 32.49 -68.47 3.89
CA LEU A 347 32.11 -68.94 2.54
C LEU A 347 31.32 -67.99 1.63
#